data_AF-A0A420UD97-F1
#
_entry.id   AF-A0A420UD97-F1
#
_cell.length_a   1.000
_cell.length_b   1.000
_cell.length_c   1.000
_cell.angle_alpha   90.00
_cell.angle_beta   90.00
_cell.angle_gamma   90.00
#
_symmetry.space_group_name_H-M   'P 1'
#
loop_
_entity.id
_entity.type
_entity.pdbx_description
1 polymer ?
#
loop_
_entity_poly.entity_id
_entity_poly.type
_entity_poly.pdbx_seq_one_letter_code
_entity_poly.pdbx_strand_id
1 'polypeptide(L)'
;MAGNNQNNQQFEIDCFVRHRVNRRERTVKILVKWAGHSELTWEPEAVLQETAGRTLYSYWSDRGGRGRATRLREYHVFRILAKGWDRGQWRFHCQWVGYSTSGDDTTWEPEIKVMRIAPAAVAEWDASQAAANQAARNQGATNQASANQNAPAANP
;
A
#
# COMPACT_ATOMS: atom_id res chain seq x y z
N MET A 1 14.83 33.30 1.45
CA MET A 1 14.80 31.95 0.86
C MET A 1 13.67 31.20 1.54
N ALA A 2 12.55 30.97 0.81
CA ALA A 2 11.38 30.31 1.35
C ALA A 2 11.60 28.78 1.32
N GLY A 3 11.65 28.16 2.50
CA GLY A 3 11.64 26.71 2.64
C GLY A 3 10.19 26.22 2.62
N ASN A 4 9.87 25.37 1.64
CA ASN A 4 8.57 24.73 1.46
C ASN A 4 8.22 23.85 2.67
N ASN A 5 7.35 24.35 3.56
CA ASN A 5 6.57 23.50 4.45
C ASN A 5 5.37 22.99 3.66
N GLN A 6 5.50 21.81 3.03
CA GLN A 6 4.34 21.08 2.55
C GLN A 6 3.57 20.58 3.77
N ASN A 7 2.53 21.34 4.14
CA ASN A 7 1.59 21.00 5.20
C ASN A 7 0.98 19.63 4.92
N ASN A 8 1.40 18.61 5.66
CA ASN A 8 0.77 17.30 5.73
C ASN A 8 -0.53 17.41 6.53
N GLN A 9 -1.46 18.23 6.04
CA GLN A 9 -2.74 18.45 6.70
C GLN A 9 -3.66 17.30 6.30
N GLN A 10 -3.77 16.31 7.18
CA GLN A 10 -4.76 15.25 7.06
C GLN A 10 -6.14 15.85 7.34
N PHE A 11 -6.99 15.86 6.32
CA PHE A 11 -8.39 16.23 6.44
C PHE A 11 -9.24 14.96 6.54
N GLU A 12 -10.27 15.00 7.39
CA GLU A 12 -11.23 13.91 7.50
C GLU A 12 -12.17 13.90 6.28
N ILE A 13 -12.38 12.72 5.71
CA ILE A 13 -13.30 12.54 4.59
C ILE A 13 -14.72 12.44 5.13
N ASP A 14 -15.61 13.30 4.65
CA ASP A 14 -17.06 13.16 4.88
C ASP A 14 -17.63 12.06 3.96
N CYS A 15 -17.45 12.20 2.64
CA CYS A 15 -17.87 11.15 1.70
C CYS A 15 -17.20 11.25 0.32
N PHE A 16 -17.33 10.17 -0.46
CA PHE A 16 -16.96 10.12 -1.87
C PHE A 16 -18.19 10.36 -2.75
N VAL A 17 -18.15 11.45 -3.52
CA VAL A 17 -19.31 11.95 -4.28
C VAL A 17 -19.46 11.21 -5.61
N ARG A 18 -18.40 11.17 -6.41
CA ARG A 18 -18.37 10.53 -7.75
C ARG A 18 -16.96 10.21 -8.18
N HIS A 19 -16.79 9.46 -9.26
CA HIS A 19 -15.48 9.13 -9.82
C HIS A 19 -15.38 9.54 -11.29
N ARG A 20 -14.15 9.68 -11.79
CA ARG A 20 -13.85 9.82 -13.22
C ARG A 20 -12.72 8.87 -13.59
N VAL A 21 -12.83 8.27 -14.78
CA VAL A 21 -11.88 7.29 -15.28
C VAL A 21 -11.01 7.92 -16.36
N ASN A 22 -9.69 7.89 -16.20
CA ASN A 22 -8.76 8.14 -17.29
C ASN A 22 -8.50 6.82 -18.02
N ARG A 23 -9.07 6.67 -19.21
CA ARG A 23 -8.96 5.44 -20.01
C ARG A 23 -7.57 5.21 -20.58
N ARG A 24 -6.83 6.28 -20.86
CA ARG A 24 -5.47 6.22 -21.41
C ARG A 24 -4.48 5.72 -20.37
N GLU A 25 -4.57 6.24 -19.16
CA GLU A 25 -3.68 5.87 -18.05
C GLU A 25 -4.22 4.71 -17.21
N ARG A 26 -5.47 4.29 -17.43
CA ARG A 26 -6.17 3.27 -16.63
C ARG A 26 -6.23 3.63 -15.15
N THR A 27 -6.35 4.93 -14.85
CA THR A 27 -6.42 5.47 -13.49
C THR A 27 -7.81 6.03 -13.18
N VAL A 28 -8.09 6.18 -11.89
CA VAL A 28 -9.34 6.76 -11.39
C VAL A 28 -9.01 7.93 -10.45
N LYS A 29 -9.79 9.01 -10.55
CA LYS A 29 -9.88 10.03 -9.52
C LYS A 29 -11.27 10.05 -8.92
N ILE A 30 -11.37 10.32 -7.63
CA ILE A 30 -12.63 10.39 -6.89
C ILE A 30 -12.80 11.81 -6.38
N LEU A 31 -14.01 12.35 -6.52
CA LEU A 31 -14.40 13.64 -5.98
C LEU A 31 -14.75 13.46 -4.51
N VAL A 32 -13.96 14.09 -3.64
CA VAL A 32 -14.04 13.95 -2.18
C VAL A 32 -14.73 15.17 -1.59
N LYS A 33 -15.65 14.93 -0.67
CA LYS A 33 -16.16 15.93 0.28
C LYS A 33 -15.44 15.75 1.61
N TRP A 34 -14.90 16.84 2.13
CA TRP A 34 -14.13 16.87 3.36
C TRP A 34 -15.01 17.36 4.52
N ALA A 35 -14.86 16.76 5.69
CA ALA A 35 -15.63 17.13 6.87
C ALA A 35 -15.30 18.57 7.29
N GLY A 36 -16.33 19.40 7.47
CA GLY A 36 -16.16 20.82 7.85
C GLY A 36 -15.69 21.75 6.73
N HIS A 37 -15.55 21.28 5.49
CA HIS A 37 -15.16 22.11 4.34
C HIS A 37 -16.20 22.07 3.22
N SER A 38 -16.42 23.21 2.56
CA SER A 38 -17.33 23.31 1.41
C SER A 38 -16.68 22.90 0.09
N GLU A 39 -15.35 22.93 0.01
CA GLU A 39 -14.61 22.62 -1.20
C GLU A 39 -14.58 21.10 -1.47
N LEU A 40 -14.74 20.74 -2.75
CA LEU A 40 -14.65 19.38 -3.25
C LEU A 40 -13.38 19.24 -4.10
N THR A 41 -12.55 18.24 -3.83
CA THR A 41 -11.30 18.02 -4.58
C THR A 41 -11.29 16.66 -5.27
N TRP A 42 -10.56 16.57 -6.39
CA TRP A 42 -10.40 15.32 -7.13
C TRP A 42 -9.11 14.62 -6.73
N GLU A 43 -9.24 13.63 -5.86
CA GLU A 43 -8.09 12.88 -5.36
C GLU A 43 -7.80 11.61 -6.17
N PRO A 44 -6.53 11.23 -6.37
CA PRO A 44 -6.16 9.96 -6.96
C PRO A 44 -6.65 8.78 -6.12
N GLU A 45 -7.16 7.73 -6.78
CA GLU A 45 -7.62 6.51 -6.12
C GLU A 45 -6.55 5.87 -5.21
N ALA A 46 -5.28 5.85 -5.64
CA ALA A 46 -4.18 5.30 -4.86
C ALA A 46 -3.92 6.10 -3.57
N VAL A 47 -4.03 7.44 -3.62
CA VAL A 47 -3.88 8.29 -2.42
C VAL A 47 -4.98 8.00 -1.42
N LEU A 48 -6.22 7.88 -1.89
CA LEU A 48 -7.37 7.54 -1.06
C LEU A 48 -7.30 6.10 -0.51
N GLN A 49 -6.65 5.19 -1.21
CA GLN A 49 -6.44 3.83 -0.72
C GLN A 49 -5.48 3.80 0.47
N GLU A 50 -4.41 4.60 0.42
CA GLU A 50 -3.42 4.71 1.50
C GLU A 50 -4.04 5.37 2.74
N THR A 51 -4.84 6.43 2.57
CA THR A 51 -5.36 7.22 3.71
C THR A 51 -6.74 6.79 4.18
N ALA A 52 -7.56 6.20 3.31
CA ALA A 52 -8.97 5.92 3.56
C ALA A 52 -9.46 4.65 2.84
N GLY A 53 -8.62 3.60 2.81
CA GLY A 53 -8.90 2.35 2.11
C GLY A 53 -10.26 1.74 2.43
N ARG A 54 -10.68 1.71 3.71
CA ARG A 54 -12.00 1.16 4.10
C ARG A 54 -13.16 1.91 3.43
N THR A 55 -13.12 3.23 3.43
CA THR A 55 -14.13 4.08 2.78
C THR A 55 -14.13 3.88 1.26
N LEU A 56 -12.94 3.74 0.66
CA LEU A 56 -12.78 3.44 -0.77
C LEU A 56 -13.39 2.10 -1.18
N TYR A 57 -13.12 1.04 -0.41
CA TYR A 57 -13.65 -0.29 -0.74
C TYR A 57 -15.18 -0.32 -0.60
N SER A 58 -15.74 0.35 0.42
CA SER A 58 -17.20 0.51 0.54
C SER A 58 -17.79 1.26 -0.65
N TYR A 59 -17.18 2.38 -1.04
CA TYR A 59 -17.63 3.17 -2.20
C TYR A 59 -17.71 2.34 -3.49
N TRP A 60 -16.74 1.45 -3.71
CA TRP A 60 -16.76 0.53 -4.85
C TRP A 60 -17.78 -0.59 -4.69
N SER A 61 -17.89 -1.18 -3.49
CA SER A 61 -18.87 -2.22 -3.18
C SER A 61 -20.30 -1.76 -3.51
N ASP A 62 -20.67 -0.55 -3.08
CA ASP A 62 -22.00 0.05 -3.33
C ASP A 62 -22.31 0.26 -4.82
N ARG A 63 -21.29 0.20 -5.68
CA ARG A 63 -21.41 0.33 -7.15
C ARG A 63 -21.28 -1.01 -7.88
N GLY A 64 -21.31 -2.11 -7.13
CA GLY A 64 -21.13 -3.48 -7.63
C GLY A 64 -19.68 -3.82 -7.94
N GLY A 65 -18.74 -3.20 -7.23
CA GLY A 65 -17.30 -3.38 -7.36
C GLY A 65 -16.63 -2.42 -8.33
N ARG A 66 -15.33 -2.21 -8.12
CA ARG A 66 -14.49 -1.31 -8.93
C ARG A 66 -14.49 -1.68 -10.41
N GLY A 67 -14.35 -2.96 -10.73
CA GLY A 67 -14.34 -3.44 -12.11
C GLY A 67 -15.62 -3.08 -12.86
N ARG A 68 -16.79 -3.25 -12.23
CA ARG A 68 -18.09 -2.91 -12.82
C ARG A 68 -18.27 -1.40 -12.98
N ALA A 69 -17.92 -0.64 -11.94
CA ALA A 69 -18.05 0.82 -11.94
C ALA A 69 -17.14 1.50 -12.97
N THR A 70 -15.90 1.01 -13.11
CA THR A 70 -14.89 1.64 -13.96
C THR A 70 -14.82 1.03 -15.35
N ARG A 71 -15.18 -0.24 -15.54
CA ARG A 71 -14.96 -1.02 -16.79
C ARG A 71 -13.48 -1.10 -17.24
N LEU A 72 -12.53 -0.85 -16.34
CA LEU A 72 -11.10 -1.04 -16.63
C LEU A 72 -10.74 -2.53 -16.55
N ARG A 73 -9.90 -2.99 -17.48
CA ARG A 73 -9.39 -4.38 -17.52
C ARG A 73 -7.92 -4.52 -17.16
N GLU A 74 -7.24 -3.39 -16.99
CA GLU A 74 -5.83 -3.34 -16.59
C GLU A 74 -5.75 -2.58 -15.28
N TYR A 75 -4.78 -2.96 -14.46
CA TYR A 75 -4.65 -2.56 -13.07
C TYR A 75 -3.23 -2.11 -12.79
N HIS A 76 -3.10 -1.20 -11.83
CA HIS A 76 -1.81 -0.75 -11.32
C HIS A 76 -1.54 -1.46 -10.00
N VAL A 77 -0.31 -1.92 -9.82
CA VAL A 77 0.12 -2.49 -8.53
C VAL A 77 0.09 -1.36 -7.50
N PHE A 78 -0.60 -1.59 -6.39
CA PHE A 78 -0.61 -0.67 -5.26
C PHE A 78 0.55 -0.99 -4.31
N ARG A 79 0.67 -2.27 -3.91
CA ARG A 79 1.70 -2.75 -2.99
C ARG A 79 2.02 -4.22 -3.24
N ILE A 80 3.23 -4.63 -2.93
CA ILE A 80 3.62 -6.04 -2.82
C ILE A 80 3.41 -6.49 -1.39
N LEU A 81 2.67 -7.59 -1.21
CA LEU A 81 2.32 -8.15 0.10
C LEU A 81 3.29 -9.27 0.52
N ALA A 82 3.79 -10.03 -0.45
CA ALA A 82 4.71 -11.15 -0.24
C ALA A 82 5.54 -11.46 -1.49
N LYS A 83 6.65 -12.18 -1.30
CA LYS A 83 7.43 -12.83 -2.37
C LYS A 83 7.52 -14.32 -2.06
N GLY A 84 7.38 -15.16 -3.08
CA GLY A 84 7.38 -16.62 -2.92
C GLY A 84 7.79 -17.34 -4.19
N TRP A 85 8.30 -18.55 -4.02
CA TRP A 85 8.59 -19.46 -5.14
C TRP A 85 7.34 -20.28 -5.45
N ASP A 86 6.85 -20.18 -6.69
CA ASP A 86 5.70 -20.95 -7.15
C ASP A 86 5.80 -21.23 -8.65
N ARG A 87 5.35 -22.41 -9.08
CA ARG A 87 5.35 -22.85 -10.50
C ARG A 87 6.69 -22.63 -11.21
N GLY A 88 7.80 -22.94 -10.52
CA GLY A 88 9.15 -22.89 -11.07
C GLY A 88 9.72 -21.48 -11.28
N GLN A 89 9.12 -20.45 -10.69
CA GLN A 89 9.63 -19.08 -10.77
C GLN A 89 9.33 -18.28 -9.49
N TRP A 90 10.06 -17.20 -9.27
CA TRP A 90 9.73 -16.22 -8.25
C TRP A 90 8.48 -15.41 -8.64
N ARG A 91 7.62 -15.19 -7.67
CA ARG A 91 6.38 -14.42 -7.81
C ARG A 91 6.24 -13.43 -6.67
N PHE A 92 5.58 -12.31 -6.97
CA PHE A 92 5.12 -11.35 -5.98
C PHE A 92 3.61 -11.48 -5.80
N HIS A 93 3.14 -11.44 -4.55
CA HIS A 93 1.73 -11.32 -4.22
C HIS A 93 1.37 -9.84 -4.26
N CYS A 94 0.62 -9.42 -5.26
CA CYS A 94 0.31 -8.01 -5.51
C CYS A 94 -1.09 -7.66 -5.00
N GLN A 95 -1.17 -6.53 -4.28
CA GLN A 95 -2.39 -5.76 -4.12
C GLN A 95 -2.53 -4.78 -5.29
N TRP A 96 -3.75 -4.58 -5.75
CA TRP A 96 -4.08 -3.71 -6.87
C TRP A 96 -4.72 -2.39 -6.40
N VAL A 97 -4.49 -1.31 -7.16
CA VAL A 97 -5.12 -0.01 -6.88
C VAL A 97 -6.65 -0.14 -6.93
N GLY A 98 -7.29 0.29 -5.85
CA GLY A 98 -8.74 0.26 -5.63
C GLY A 98 -9.30 -1.09 -5.19
N TYR A 99 -8.44 -2.07 -4.88
CA TYR A 99 -8.82 -3.39 -4.37
C TYR A 99 -8.20 -3.65 -2.99
N SER A 100 -8.90 -4.40 -2.16
CA SER A 100 -8.47 -4.70 -0.80
C SER A 100 -7.32 -5.72 -0.77
N THR A 101 -6.85 -6.07 0.43
CA THR A 101 -5.89 -7.17 0.61
C THR A 101 -6.59 -8.53 0.75
N SER A 102 -7.91 -8.61 0.55
CA SER A 102 -8.64 -9.88 0.56
C SER A 102 -8.16 -10.81 -0.57
N GLY A 103 -8.25 -12.12 -0.36
CA GLY A 103 -7.69 -13.13 -1.28
C GLY A 103 -8.16 -12.96 -2.73
N ASP A 104 -9.44 -12.71 -2.96
CA ASP A 104 -10.00 -12.54 -4.31
C ASP A 104 -9.62 -11.21 -4.99
N ASP A 105 -9.09 -10.25 -4.22
CA ASP A 105 -8.70 -8.90 -4.65
C ASP A 105 -7.19 -8.77 -4.92
N THR A 106 -6.45 -9.86 -4.76
CA THR A 106 -4.98 -9.91 -4.89
C THR A 106 -4.57 -11.06 -5.79
N THR A 107 -3.36 -10.99 -6.36
CA THR A 107 -2.89 -12.05 -7.26
C THR A 107 -1.39 -12.25 -7.17
N TRP A 108 -0.94 -13.49 -7.37
CA TRP A 108 0.48 -13.83 -7.50
C TRP A 108 0.97 -13.62 -8.94
N GLU A 109 1.85 -12.65 -9.13
CA GLU A 109 2.36 -12.22 -10.42
C GLU A 109 3.83 -12.58 -10.60
N PRO A 110 4.28 -12.98 -11.81
CA PRO A 110 5.70 -13.25 -12.07
C PRO A 110 6.58 -12.07 -11.68
N GLU A 111 7.70 -12.33 -11.00
CA GLU A 111 8.64 -11.28 -10.56
C GLU A 111 9.04 -10.37 -11.72
N ILE A 112 9.43 -10.95 -12.86
CA ILE A 112 9.85 -10.20 -14.06
C ILE A 112 8.73 -9.27 -14.58
N LYS A 113 7.47 -9.69 -14.48
CA LYS A 113 6.32 -8.86 -14.90
C LYS A 113 6.22 -7.63 -13.99
N VAL A 114 6.27 -7.82 -12.68
CA VAL A 114 6.09 -6.75 -11.69
C VAL A 114 7.27 -5.78 -11.71
N MET A 115 8.51 -6.26 -11.81
CA MET A 115 9.70 -5.41 -11.97
C MET A 115 9.60 -4.49 -13.18
N ARG A 116 8.99 -4.97 -14.27
CA ARG A 116 8.80 -4.18 -15.49
C ARG A 116 7.70 -3.13 -15.35
N ILE A 117 6.56 -3.47 -14.74
CA ILE A 117 5.37 -2.60 -14.75
C ILE A 117 5.24 -1.72 -13.51
N ALA A 118 5.89 -2.09 -12.41
CA ALA A 118 5.78 -1.41 -11.12
C ALA A 118 7.13 -1.40 -10.37
N PRO A 119 8.21 -0.87 -10.98
CA PRO A 119 9.53 -0.84 -10.35
C PRO A 119 9.55 -0.08 -9.01
N ALA A 120 8.71 0.95 -8.87
CA ALA A 120 8.57 1.69 -7.61
C ALA A 120 8.04 0.80 -6.47
N ALA A 121 7.01 -0.01 -6.73
CA ALA A 121 6.46 -0.94 -5.73
C ALA A 121 7.46 -2.03 -5.33
N VAL A 122 8.34 -2.45 -6.25
CA VAL A 122 9.44 -3.37 -5.95
C VAL A 122 10.48 -2.70 -5.05
N ALA A 123 10.88 -1.46 -5.36
CA ALA A 123 11.82 -0.72 -4.52
C ALA A 123 11.30 -0.49 -3.09
N GLU A 124 10.01 -0.15 -2.95
CA GLU A 124 9.35 -0.04 -1.64
C GLU A 124 9.31 -1.37 -0.89
N TRP A 125 9.02 -2.47 -1.58
CA TRP A 125 9.07 -3.80 -1.00
C TRP A 125 10.47 -4.14 -0.50
N ASP A 126 11.50 -3.99 -1.34
CA ASP A 126 12.88 -4.31 -0.97
C ASP A 126 13.36 -3.46 0.22
N ALA A 127 13.01 -2.17 0.25
CA ALA A 127 13.28 -1.29 1.38
C ALA A 127 12.59 -1.78 2.66
N SER A 128 11.32 -2.21 2.57
CA SER A 128 10.59 -2.77 3.71
C SER A 128 11.24 -4.05 4.25
N GLN A 129 11.72 -4.93 3.37
CA GLN A 129 12.40 -6.17 3.75
C GLN A 129 13.76 -5.88 4.41
N ALA A 130 14.51 -4.91 3.88
CA ALA A 130 15.77 -4.47 4.48
C ALA A 130 15.56 -3.92 5.90
N ALA A 131 14.57 -3.06 6.09
CA ALA A 131 14.21 -2.50 7.39
C ALA A 131 13.78 -3.58 8.39
N ALA A 132 12.93 -4.53 7.96
CA ALA A 132 12.49 -5.66 8.79
C ALA A 132 13.67 -6.55 9.22
N ASN A 133 14.58 -6.86 8.29
CA ASN A 133 15.78 -7.65 8.59
C ASN A 133 16.72 -6.92 9.56
N GLN A 134 16.87 -5.60 9.44
CA GLN A 134 17.65 -4.81 10.38
C GLN A 134 17.02 -4.79 11.78
N ALA A 135 15.70 -4.62 11.87
CA ALA A 135 14.98 -4.67 13.13
C ALA A 135 15.15 -6.03 13.84
N ALA A 136 15.05 -7.14 13.10
CA ALA A 136 15.23 -8.49 13.65
C ALA A 136 16.65 -8.71 14.20
N ARG A 137 17.68 -8.23 13.50
CA ARG A 137 19.08 -8.29 13.97
C ARG A 137 19.28 -7.49 15.26
N ASN A 138 18.72 -6.29 15.32
CA ASN A 138 18.83 -5.44 16.51
C ASN A 138 18.15 -6.07 17.73
N GLN A 139 16.97 -6.67 17.54
CA GLN A 139 16.28 -7.39 18.62
C GLN A 139 17.08 -8.60 19.12
N GLY A 140 17.69 -9.36 18.21
CA GLY A 140 18.58 -10.48 18.58
C GLY A 140 19.80 -10.03 19.40
N ALA A 141 20.42 -8.91 19.01
CA ALA A 141 21.55 -8.34 19.75
C ALA A 141 21.14 -7.84 21.14
N THR A 142 20.00 -7.16 21.27
CA THR A 142 19.47 -6.70 22.57
C THR A 142 19.18 -7.87 23.50
N ASN A 143 18.51 -8.91 23.00
CA ASN A 143 18.17 -10.09 23.79
C ASN A 143 19.42 -10.84 24.28
N GLN A 144 20.49 -10.91 23.47
CA GLN A 144 21.77 -11.50 23.88
C GLN A 144 22.49 -10.64 24.93
N ALA A 145 22.46 -9.31 24.80
CA ALA A 145 23.05 -8.40 25.78
C ALA A 145 22.35 -8.49 27.15
N SER A 146 21.02 -8.57 27.17
CA SER A 146 20.25 -8.76 28.41
C SER A 146 20.49 -10.13 29.07
N ALA A 147 20.67 -11.19 28.28
CA ALA A 147 21.01 -12.51 28.82
C ALA A 147 22.40 -12.54 29.46
N ASN A 148 23.38 -11.83 28.89
CA ASN A 148 24.76 -11.82 29.39
C ASN A 148 24.94 -10.98 30.67
N GLN A 149 24.08 -9.97 30.91
CA GLN A 149 24.08 -9.17 32.15
C GLN A 149 23.47 -9.90 33.35
N ASN A 150 22.62 -10.91 33.13
CA ASN A 150 22.00 -11.72 34.18
C ASN A 150 22.77 -13.03 34.48
N ALA A 151 23.94 -13.25 33.89
CA ALA A 151 24.77 -14.41 34.20
C ALA A 151 25.34 -14.27 35.63
N PRO A 152 25.15 -15.26 36.53
CA PRO A 152 25.71 -15.17 37.87
C PRO A 152 27.24 -15.16 37.80
N ALA A 153 27.86 -14.23 38.52
CA ALA A 153 29.31 -14.16 38.64
C ALA A 153 29.82 -15.51 39.17
N ALA A 154 30.60 -16.22 38.35
CA ALA A 154 31.25 -17.46 38.76
C ALA A 154 32.22 -17.11 39.89
N ASN A 155 31.93 -17.60 41.10
CA ASN A 155 32.79 -17.43 42.26
C ASN A 155 33.98 -18.41 42.15
N PRO A 156 35.22 -17.99 42.49
CA PRO A 156 36.44 -18.78 42.29
C PRO A 156 36.53 -20.00 43.21
#